data_AF-A0A6N7WVV2-F1
#
_entry.id   AF-A0A6N7WVV2-F1
#
_cell.length_a   1.000
_cell.length_b   1.000
_cell.length_c   1.000
_cell.angle_alpha   90.00
_cell.angle_beta   90.00
_cell.angle_gamma   90.00
#
_symmetry.space_group_name_H-M   'P 1'
#
loop_
_entity.id
_entity.type
_entity.pdbx_description
1 polymer ?
#
loop_
_entity_poly.entity_id
_entity_poly.type
_entity_poly.pdbx_seq_one_letter_code
_entity_poly.pdbx_strand_id
1 'polypeptide(L)' 'MPAQTERAPQQEPLSEEQEELLAWLKAMKFKRVRFGGVSEEDVWKKISELNRRYDACLRAERARYNALLESRGIKGWPHA' A
#
# COMPACT_ATOMS: atom_id res chain seq x y z
N MET A 1 -34.66 -16.36 1.84
CA MET A 1 -33.65 -15.66 2.67
C MET A 1 -32.30 -16.26 2.35
N PRO A 2 -31.29 -15.43 2.01
CA PRO A 2 -30.03 -15.61 2.70
C PRO A 2 -29.49 -14.27 3.20
N ALA A 3 -29.31 -14.20 4.51
CA ALA A 3 -28.48 -13.19 5.15
C ALA A 3 -27.04 -13.43 4.70
N GLN A 4 -26.52 -12.51 3.91
CA GLN A 4 -25.10 -12.46 3.61
C GLN A 4 -24.39 -12.15 4.92
N THR A 5 -23.75 -13.17 5.48
CA THR A 5 -22.89 -13.05 6.65
C THR A 5 -21.86 -11.98 6.35
N GLU A 6 -21.87 -10.90 7.14
CA GLU A 6 -20.82 -9.90 7.18
C GLU A 6 -19.49 -10.62 7.48
N ARG A 7 -18.74 -10.99 6.44
CA ARG A 7 -17.35 -11.38 6.60
C ARG A 7 -16.62 -10.11 7.01
N ALA A 8 -16.40 -9.95 8.32
CA ALA A 8 -15.36 -9.06 8.81
C ALA A 8 -14.10 -9.26 7.94
N PRO A 9 -13.42 -8.18 7.51
CA PRO A 9 -12.25 -8.32 6.66
C PRO A 9 -11.27 -9.23 7.39
N GLN A 10 -11.09 -10.45 6.89
CA GLN A 10 -10.00 -11.29 7.35
C GLN A 10 -8.75 -10.51 6.98
N GLN A 11 -8.04 -10.00 7.98
CA GLN A 11 -6.78 -9.33 7.77
C GLN A 11 -5.81 -10.39 7.24
N GLU A 12 -5.71 -10.48 5.92
CA GLU A 12 -4.68 -11.26 5.28
C GLU A 12 -3.32 -10.73 5.75
N PRO A 13 -2.33 -11.62 5.93
CA PRO A 13 -1.00 -11.21 6.36
C PRO A 13 -0.46 -10.15 5.39
N LEU A 14 0.13 -9.09 5.97
CA LEU A 14 0.72 -7.98 5.20
C LEU A 14 1.85 -8.52 4.31
N SER A 15 1.93 -8.02 3.08
CA SER A 15 3.10 -8.25 2.23
C SER A 15 4.32 -7.54 2.82
N GLU A 16 5.52 -8.02 2.51
CA GLU A 16 6.79 -7.42 2.95
C GLU A 16 6.84 -5.93 2.63
N GLU A 17 6.40 -5.52 1.43
CA GLU A 17 6.34 -4.12 1.00
C GLU A 17 5.37 -3.29 1.86
N GLN A 18 4.27 -3.90 2.31
CA GLN A 18 3.30 -3.24 3.18
C GLN A 18 3.84 -3.09 4.61
N GLU A 19 4.59 -4.07 5.11
CA GLU A 19 5.28 -3.99 6.40
C GLU A 19 6.35 -2.90 6.38
N GLU A 20 7.16 -2.84 5.31
CA GLU A 20 8.15 -1.77 5.11
C GLU A 20 7.49 -0.39 5.06
N LEU A 21 6.39 -0.25 4.32
CA LEU A 21 5.61 0.99 4.27
C LEU A 21 5.08 1.38 5.65
N LEU A 22 4.53 0.42 6.40
CA LEU A 22 3.99 0.66 7.73
C LEU A 22 5.09 1.07 8.72
N ALA A 23 6.24 0.39 8.69
CA ALA A 23 7.40 0.72 9.51
C ALA A 23 7.93 2.12 9.19
N TRP A 24 8.03 2.45 7.90
CA TRP A 24 8.46 3.77 7.44
C TRP A 24 7.49 4.87 7.89
N LEU A 25 6.17 4.66 7.73
CA LEU A 25 5.15 5.61 8.17
C LEU A 25 5.20 5.84 9.68
N LYS A 26 5.35 4.78 10.48
CA LYS A 26 5.49 4.87 11.94
C LYS A 26 6.74 5.65 12.37
N ALA A 27 7.84 5.50 11.63
CA ALA A 27 9.10 6.18 11.90
C ALA A 27 9.16 7.61 11.32
N MET A 28 8.22 7.98 10.45
CA MET A 28 8.28 9.23 9.70
C MET A 28 8.13 10.46 10.60
N LYS A 29 9.06 11.41 10.45
CA LYS A 29 9.00 12.73 11.10
C LYS A 29 9.28 13.83 10.10
N PHE A 30 8.58 14.96 10.23
CA PHE A 30 8.81 16.14 9.39
C PHE A 30 9.89 17.04 9.96
N LYS A 31 10.73 17.59 9.08
CA LYS A 31 11.74 18.58 9.39
C LYS A 31 11.05 19.89 9.77
N ARG A 32 11.35 20.42 10.95
CA ARG A 32 10.85 21.73 11.41
C ARG A 32 11.66 22.88 10.81
N VAL A 33 11.01 24.02 10.57
CA VAL A 33 11.67 25.29 10.22
C VAL A 33 11.85 26.18 11.47
N ARG A 34 12.81 27.11 11.42
CA ARG A 34 13.22 27.92 12.60
C ARG A 34 12.11 28.82 13.17
N PHE A 35 11.16 29.25 12.34
CA PHE A 35 9.96 29.96 12.77
C PHE A 35 8.74 29.18 12.33
N GLY A 36 7.97 28.69 13.31
CA GLY A 36 6.64 28.09 13.19
C GLY A 36 6.36 27.29 11.91
N GLY A 37 6.57 25.97 11.94
CA GLY A 37 6.08 25.07 10.88
C GLY A 37 7.02 23.91 10.53
N VAL A 38 6.69 23.25 9.42
CA VAL A 38 7.50 22.19 8.79
C VAL A 38 8.06 22.68 7.47
N SER A 39 9.17 22.10 7.04
CA SER A 39 9.78 22.41 5.75
C SER A 39 8.93 21.82 4.63
N GLU A 40 8.38 22.66 3.76
CA GLU A 40 7.58 22.22 2.60
C GLU A 40 8.36 21.27 1.69
N GLU A 41 9.64 21.57 1.45
CA GLU A 41 10.51 20.71 0.66
C GLU A 41 10.63 19.30 1.27
N ASP A 42 10.75 19.19 2.60
CA ASP A 42 10.78 17.90 3.29
C ASP A 42 9.44 17.17 3.24
N VAL A 43 8.33 17.91 3.33
CA VAL A 43 6.97 17.35 3.17
C VAL A 43 6.79 16.79 1.76
N TRP A 44 7.13 17.54 0.72
CA TRP A 44 7.01 17.09 -0.67
C TRP A 44 7.87 15.87 -0.94
N LYS A 45 9.12 15.85 -0.44
CA LYS A 45 9.98 14.65 -0.53
C LYS A 45 9.33 13.43 0.11
N LYS A 46 8.72 13.58 1.29
CA LYS A 46 8.02 12.48 1.96
C LYS A 46 6.78 12.02 1.20
N ILE A 47 6.03 12.93 0.58
CA ILE A 47 4.88 12.57 -0.27
C ILE A 47 5.36 11.76 -1.49
N SER A 48 6.41 12.20 -2.17
CA SER A 48 6.97 11.44 -3.29
C SER A 48 7.46 10.05 -2.88
N GLU A 49 8.12 9.97 -1.72
CA GLU A 49 8.68 8.73 -1.17
C GLU A 49 7.59 7.77 -0.65
N LEU A 50 6.45 8.32 -0.19
CA LEU A 50 5.24 7.58 0.13
C LEU A 50 4.61 6.99 -1.14
N ASN A 51 4.41 7.80 -2.19
CA ASN A 51 3.84 7.33 -3.46
C ASN A 51 4.68 6.17 -4.03
N ARG A 52 6.02 6.30 -4.00
CA ARG A 52 6.92 5.24 -4.49
C ARG A 52 6.74 3.91 -3.76
N ARG A 53 6.60 3.93 -2.42
CA ARG A 53 6.36 2.72 -1.62
C ARG A 53 4.97 2.15 -1.86
N TYR A 54 3.97 3.02 -1.92
CA TYR A 54 2.60 2.61 -2.18
C TYR A 54 2.47 1.90 -3.54
N ASP A 55 3.12 2.45 -4.58
CA ASP A 55 3.18 1.81 -5.89
C ASP A 55 3.88 0.44 -5.86
N ALA A 56 4.89 0.27 -4.99
CA ALA A 56 5.54 -1.02 -4.80
C ALA A 56 4.59 -2.04 -4.17
N CYS A 57 3.88 -1.65 -3.10
CA CYS A 57 2.84 -2.48 -2.49
C CYS A 57 1.76 -2.88 -3.51
N LEU A 58 1.27 -1.93 -4.31
CA LEU A 58 0.25 -2.21 -5.33
C LEU A 58 0.75 -3.19 -6.39
N ARG A 59 2.01 -3.07 -6.82
CA ARG A 59 2.60 -4.02 -7.79
C ARG A 59 2.72 -5.41 -7.20
N ALA A 60 3.18 -5.53 -5.96
CA ALA A 60 3.28 -6.82 -5.26
C ALA A 60 1.91 -7.48 -5.12
N GLU A 61 0.91 -6.71 -4.68
CA GLU A 61 -0.47 -7.16 -4.55
C GLU A 61 -1.04 -7.64 -5.90
N ARG A 62 -0.79 -6.87 -6.97
CA ARG A 62 -1.23 -7.23 -8.32
C ARG A 62 -0.55 -8.51 -8.82
N ALA A 63 0.76 -8.68 -8.56
CA ALA A 63 1.48 -9.90 -8.90
C ALA A 63 0.91 -11.12 -8.15
N ARG A 64 0.62 -10.97 -6.86
CA ARG A 64 -0.01 -12.00 -6.02
C ARG A 64 -1.38 -12.42 -6.57
N TYR A 65 -2.25 -11.46 -6.86
CA TYR A 65 -3.58 -11.77 -7.41
C TYR A 65 -3.51 -12.33 -8.82
N ASN A 66 -2.61 -11.85 -9.68
CA ASN A 66 -2.41 -12.41 -11.01
C ASN A 66 -2.01 -13.89 -10.92
N ALA A 67 -1.06 -14.24 -10.07
CA ALA A 67 -0.66 -15.64 -9.84
C ALA A 67 -1.83 -16.50 -9.31
N LEU A 68 -2.64 -15.95 -8.40
CA LEU A 68 -3.83 -16.65 -7.89
C LEU A 68 -4.87 -16.87 -8.99
N LEU A 69 -5.13 -15.88 -9.85
CA LEU A 69 -6.06 -16.01 -10.96
C LEU A 69 -5.56 -17.03 -12.00
N GLU A 70 -4.27 -16.99 -12.34
CA GLU A 70 -3.63 -17.95 -13.24
C GLU A 70 -3.73 -19.38 -12.71
N SER A 71 -3.47 -19.60 -11.42
CA SER A 71 -3.62 -20.93 -10.78
C SER A 71 -5.05 -21.47 -10.82
N ARG A 72 -6.05 -20.59 -10.94
CA ARG A 72 -7.48 -20.94 -11.04
C ARG A 72 -7.96 -21.07 -12.50
N GLY A 73 -7.05 -20.97 -13.47
CA GLY A 73 -7.37 -21.02 -14.90
C GLY A 73 -8.10 -19.78 -15.41
N ILE A 74 -8.15 -18.71 -14.61
CA ILE A 74 -8.72 -17.42 -15.01
C ILE A 74 -7.58 -16.60 -15.62
N LYS A 75 -7.46 -16.64 -16.96
CA LYS A 75 -6.50 -15.80 -17.67
C LYS A 75 -6.94 -14.33 -17.53
N GLY A 76 -6.04 -13.48 -17.03
CA GLY A 76 -6.32 -12.15 -16.49
C GLY A 76 -7.18 -11.22 -17.35
N TRP A 77 -7.81 -10.25 -16.67
CA TRP A 77 -8.67 -9.21 -17.24
C TRP A 77 -8.06 -8.61 -18.53
N PRO A 78 -8.80 -8.56 -19.66
CA PRO A 78 -8.32 -7.90 -20.86
C PRO A 78 -8.22 -6.40 -20.58
N HIS A 79 -7.06 -5.82 -20.90
CA HIS A 79 -6.69 -4.40 -20.75
C HIS A 79 -6.11 -4.02 -19.37
N ALA A 80 -4.78 -4.09 -19.31
CA ALA A 80 -3.96 -3.05 -18.70
C ALA A 80 -3.33 -2.22 -19.83
#